data_AF-A0AA40A132-F1
#
_entry.id   AF-A0AA40A132-F1
#
_cell.length_a   1.000
_cell.length_b   1.000
_cell.length_c   1.000
_cell.angle_alpha   90.00
_cell.angle_beta   90.00
_cell.angle_gamma   90.00
#
_symmetry.space_group_name_H-M   'P 1'
#
loop_
_entity.id
_entity.type
_entity.pdbx_description
1 polymer ?
#
loop_
_entity_poly.entity_id
_entity_poly.type
_entity_poly.pdbx_seq_one_letter_code
_entity_poly.pdbx_strand_id
1 'polypeptide(L)'
;MTSDTGLPARYEIRTLAGPEHAKWACAIITHCSFFASPVFSKIYTQGRNQLCYAMFQTALYQMSHQVESGLSLGIFDTEYQLKRPESAETDGKLYWDPTDLNKNTSGQDLLEQMDFPLVSVALAYDNFFPLDKTKLQPLFEAFPLLPLRNRAAERRELRNSADWQATGPGQVLLRGGTATKVGEEGRGFMKKLSWYMMRKAAAEGFRGIQIGCLHDAVSAVWQRPPAPFTSEVVVRFTCAEDDDEELRACFQGSDQEFTRIYVTL
;
A
#
# COMPACT_ATOMS: atom_id res chain seq x y z
N MET A 1 -0.06 -15.89 -21.93
CA MET A 1 -1.45 -16.21 -21.53
C MET A 1 -1.96 -15.06 -20.69
N THR A 2 -2.95 -14.31 -21.16
CA THR A 2 -3.64 -13.31 -20.33
C THR A 2 -4.49 -14.06 -19.31
N SER A 3 -4.02 -14.13 -18.06
CA SER A 3 -4.84 -14.69 -16.99
C SER A 3 -6.11 -13.85 -16.87
N ASP A 4 -7.28 -14.48 -16.88
CA ASP A 4 -8.55 -13.79 -16.63
C ASP A 4 -8.44 -13.02 -15.31
N THR A 5 -8.49 -11.69 -15.40
CA THR A 5 -8.35 -10.78 -14.26
C THR A 5 -9.65 -10.71 -13.46
N GLY A 6 -10.77 -11.16 -14.04
CA GLY A 6 -12.12 -11.00 -13.49
C GLY A 6 -12.52 -9.54 -13.32
N LEU A 7 -11.82 -8.59 -13.96
CA LEU A 7 -12.17 -7.18 -13.95
C LEU A 7 -13.28 -6.89 -14.98
N PRO A 8 -14.17 -5.92 -14.71
CA PRO A 8 -15.02 -5.37 -15.76
C PRO A 8 -14.17 -4.83 -16.92
N ALA A 9 -14.68 -4.88 -18.14
CA ALA A 9 -13.94 -4.52 -19.36
C ALA A 9 -13.35 -3.09 -19.35
N ARG A 10 -13.96 -2.17 -18.60
CA ARG A 10 -13.52 -0.79 -18.38
C ARG A 10 -12.19 -0.68 -17.61
N TYR A 11 -11.74 -1.74 -16.95
CA TYR A 11 -10.57 -1.70 -16.08
C TYR A 11 -9.50 -2.67 -16.54
N GLU A 12 -8.25 -2.25 -16.41
CA GLU A 12 -7.10 -3.09 -16.73
C GLU A 12 -6.03 -3.07 -15.63
N ILE A 13 -5.31 -4.18 -15.49
CA ILE A 13 -4.15 -4.27 -14.58
C ILE A 13 -2.89 -3.94 -15.38
N ARG A 14 -2.12 -2.95 -14.91
CA ARG A 14 -0.81 -2.60 -15.47
C ARG A 14 0.28 -2.69 -14.39
N THR A 15 1.51 -2.96 -14.81
CA THR A 15 2.68 -2.68 -13.96
C THR A 15 2.83 -1.17 -13.80
N LEU A 16 3.02 -0.72 -12.57
CA LEU A 16 3.34 0.68 -12.30
C LEU A 16 4.79 0.96 -12.71
N ALA A 17 5.06 2.13 -13.29
CA ALA A 17 6.36 2.46 -13.83
C ALA A 17 6.56 3.98 -13.79
N GLY A 18 7.80 4.39 -13.52
CA GLY A 18 8.21 5.79 -13.54
C GLY A 18 7.72 6.63 -12.36
N PRO A 19 8.20 7.88 -12.28
CA PRO A 19 7.95 8.76 -11.14
C PRO A 19 6.48 9.19 -11.03
N GLU A 20 5.74 9.28 -12.13
CA GLU A 20 4.33 9.70 -12.08
C GLU A 20 3.45 8.65 -11.41
N HIS A 21 3.59 7.37 -11.75
CA HIS A 21 2.85 6.30 -11.07
C HIS A 21 3.23 6.20 -9.58
N ALA A 22 4.49 6.46 -9.22
CA ALA A 22 4.90 6.52 -7.82
C ALA A 22 4.19 7.65 -7.05
N LYS A 23 4.09 8.85 -7.64
CA LYS A 23 3.33 9.97 -7.05
C LYS A 23 1.84 9.66 -6.96
N TRP A 24 1.24 9.09 -8.00
CA TRP A 24 -0.19 8.75 -8.01
C TRP A 24 -0.51 7.68 -6.95
N ALA A 25 0.31 6.63 -6.87
CA ALA A 25 0.16 5.60 -5.84
C ALA A 25 0.34 6.16 -4.44
N CYS A 26 1.33 7.05 -4.23
CA CYS A 26 1.52 7.75 -2.96
C CYS A 26 0.27 8.55 -2.59
N ALA A 27 -0.25 9.36 -3.51
CA ALA A 27 -1.43 10.18 -3.28
C ALA A 27 -2.67 9.35 -2.92
N ILE A 28 -2.93 8.25 -3.63
CA ILE A 28 -4.04 7.34 -3.30
C ILE A 28 -3.84 6.75 -1.89
N ILE A 29 -2.65 6.22 -1.58
CA ILE A 29 -2.38 5.58 -0.29
C ILE A 29 -2.51 6.57 0.87
N THR A 30 -1.92 7.76 0.77
CA THR A 30 -1.95 8.74 1.87
C THR A 30 -3.34 9.33 2.04
N HIS A 31 -4.07 9.59 0.96
CA HIS A 31 -5.46 10.02 1.04
C HIS A 31 -6.33 8.97 1.72
N CYS A 32 -6.31 7.72 1.23
CA CYS A 32 -7.07 6.65 1.86
C CYS A 32 -6.67 6.43 3.32
N SER A 33 -5.39 6.64 3.68
CA SER A 33 -4.93 6.53 5.07
C SER A 33 -5.65 7.53 5.97
N PHE A 34 -5.69 8.82 5.64
CA PHE A 34 -6.29 9.82 6.55
C PHE A 34 -7.81 9.95 6.44
N PHE A 35 -8.40 9.59 5.30
CA PHE A 35 -9.83 9.83 5.06
C PHE A 35 -10.71 8.58 5.07
N ALA A 36 -10.14 7.37 4.93
CA ALA A 36 -10.91 6.13 4.85
C ALA A 36 -10.38 4.95 5.70
N SER A 37 -9.11 4.98 6.15
CA SER A 37 -8.50 3.86 6.87
C SER A 37 -9.13 3.64 8.25
N PRO A 38 -9.35 2.39 8.69
CA PRO A 38 -9.85 2.08 10.03
C PRO A 38 -8.83 2.39 11.15
N VAL A 39 -7.62 2.85 10.80
CA VAL A 39 -6.53 3.11 11.74
C VAL A 39 -6.21 4.59 11.79
N PHE A 40 -5.64 5.10 10.70
CA PHE A 40 -5.13 6.47 10.65
C PHE A 40 -6.24 7.49 10.80
N SER A 41 -7.43 7.26 10.23
CA SER A 41 -8.57 8.18 10.41
C SER A 41 -9.16 8.18 11.83
N LYS A 42 -8.93 7.12 12.61
CA LYS A 42 -9.36 7.02 14.02
C LYS A 42 -8.33 7.62 14.97
N ILE A 43 -7.03 7.44 14.69
CA ILE A 43 -5.93 7.96 15.52
C ILE A 43 -5.74 9.47 15.27
N TYR A 44 -5.74 9.90 14.00
CA TYR A 44 -5.48 11.28 13.61
C TYR A 44 -6.79 11.98 13.23
N THR A 45 -7.51 12.50 14.23
CA THR A 45 -8.83 13.13 14.03
C THR A 45 -8.76 14.60 13.62
N GLN A 46 -7.64 15.28 13.88
CA GLN A 46 -7.39 16.68 13.57
C GLN A 46 -6.23 16.84 12.59
N GLY A 47 -6.17 17.95 11.85
CA GLY A 47 -5.05 18.27 10.95
C GLY A 47 -4.82 17.26 9.83
N ARG A 48 -5.85 16.49 9.45
CA ARG A 48 -5.73 15.36 8.50
C ARG A 48 -5.15 15.75 7.15
N ASN A 49 -5.45 16.97 6.68
CA ASN A 49 -4.94 17.45 5.39
C ASN A 49 -3.43 17.72 5.47
N GLN A 50 -2.97 18.37 6.54
CA GLN A 50 -1.56 18.62 6.79
C GLN A 50 -0.79 17.29 6.96
N LEU A 51 -1.37 16.34 7.69
CA LEU A 51 -0.78 15.00 7.85
C LEU A 51 -0.75 14.22 6.53
N CYS A 52 -1.78 14.37 5.68
CA CYS A 52 -1.81 13.76 4.35
C CYS A 52 -0.65 14.28 3.47
N TYR A 53 -0.42 15.60 3.45
CA TYR A 53 0.73 16.18 2.75
C TYR A 53 2.08 15.75 3.35
N ALA A 54 2.20 15.77 4.68
CA ALA A 54 3.42 15.33 5.36
C ALA A 54 3.76 13.87 5.03
N MET A 55 2.76 12.99 5.05
CA MET A 55 2.96 11.59 4.64
C MET A 55 3.27 11.48 3.15
N PHE A 56 2.61 12.24 2.29
CA PHE A 56 2.86 12.20 0.85
C PHE A 56 4.32 12.56 0.52
N GLN A 57 4.85 13.61 1.15
CA GLN A 57 6.23 14.04 0.98
C GLN A 57 7.22 13.02 1.53
N THR A 58 6.99 12.55 2.76
CA THR A 58 7.95 11.68 3.46
C THR A 58 7.91 10.22 2.98
N ALA A 59 6.77 9.75 2.46
CA ALA A 59 6.62 8.38 1.94
C ALA A 59 7.06 8.21 0.47
N LEU A 60 7.35 9.30 -0.25
CA LEU A 60 7.61 9.23 -1.69
C LEU A 60 8.79 8.31 -2.03
N TYR A 61 9.87 8.31 -1.23
CA TYR A 61 10.96 7.36 -1.40
C TYR A 61 10.47 5.90 -1.37
N GLN A 62 9.65 5.55 -0.38
CA GLN A 62 9.09 4.21 -0.23
C GLN A 62 8.23 3.82 -1.45
N MET A 63 7.45 4.75 -1.98
CA MET A 63 6.60 4.49 -3.15
C MET A 63 7.44 4.34 -4.43
N SER A 64 8.42 5.23 -4.64
CA SER A 64 9.33 5.16 -5.77
C SER A 64 10.11 3.85 -5.80
N HIS A 65 10.70 3.43 -4.68
CA HIS A 65 11.44 2.15 -4.60
C HIS A 65 10.57 0.95 -5.02
N GLN A 66 9.31 0.94 -4.60
CA GLN A 66 8.38 -0.14 -4.94
C GLN A 66 7.96 -0.10 -6.42
N VAL A 67 7.71 1.08 -6.98
CA VAL A 67 7.35 1.22 -8.39
C VAL A 67 8.55 0.91 -9.30
N GLU A 68 9.74 1.42 -8.96
CA GLU A 68 10.99 1.21 -9.71
C GLU A 68 11.44 -0.25 -9.70
N SER A 69 11.00 -1.05 -8.73
CA SER A 69 11.25 -2.50 -8.72
C SER A 69 10.60 -3.25 -9.89
N GLY A 70 9.62 -2.65 -10.59
CA GLY A 70 8.86 -3.29 -11.67
C GLY A 70 7.83 -4.33 -11.19
N LEU A 71 7.67 -4.50 -9.88
CA LEU A 71 6.81 -5.54 -9.27
C LEU A 71 5.48 -4.98 -8.75
N SER A 72 5.34 -3.65 -8.71
CA SER A 72 4.11 -2.98 -8.29
C SER A 72 3.07 -2.97 -9.41
N LEU A 73 1.81 -3.12 -9.04
CA LEU A 73 0.67 -3.19 -9.97
C LEU A 73 -0.37 -2.12 -9.65
N GLY A 74 -1.07 -1.68 -10.68
CA GLY A 74 -2.21 -0.78 -10.58
C GLY A 74 -3.39 -1.25 -11.42
N ILE A 75 -4.59 -0.85 -11.01
CA ILE A 75 -5.80 -0.94 -11.84
C ILE A 75 -6.07 0.44 -12.42
N PHE A 76 -6.19 0.51 -13.74
CA PHE A 76 -6.47 1.72 -14.49
C PHE A 76 -7.89 1.66 -15.05
N ASP A 77 -8.61 2.78 -14.95
CA ASP A 77 -9.87 3.00 -15.65
C ASP A 77 -9.58 3.45 -17.08
N THR A 78 -9.87 2.60 -18.06
CA THR A 78 -9.61 2.85 -19.49
C THR A 78 -10.59 3.85 -20.10
N GLU A 79 -11.68 4.16 -19.41
CA GLU A 79 -12.70 5.11 -19.85
C GLU A 79 -12.67 6.40 -19.01
N TYR A 80 -11.61 6.61 -18.22
CA TYR A 80 -11.45 7.79 -17.37
C TYR A 80 -11.53 9.08 -18.18
N GLN A 81 -12.39 9.99 -17.74
CA GLN A 81 -12.53 11.31 -18.34
C GLN A 81 -11.68 12.30 -17.54
N LEU A 82 -10.58 12.75 -18.14
CA LEU A 82 -9.70 13.75 -17.55
C LEU A 82 -10.46 15.05 -17.35
N LYS A 83 -10.33 15.63 -16.16
CA LYS A 83 -11.10 16.81 -15.74
C LYS A 83 -10.53 18.08 -16.33
N ARG A 84 -9.22 18.11 -16.62
CA ARG A 84 -8.49 19.30 -17.06
C ARG A 84 -7.76 19.07 -18.40
N PRO A 85 -7.72 20.08 -19.28
CA PRO A 85 -6.98 19.98 -20.55
C PRO A 85 -5.49 19.63 -20.36
N GLU A 86 -4.83 20.18 -19.34
CA GLU A 86 -3.40 19.95 -19.12
C GLU A 86 -3.10 18.51 -18.64
N SER A 87 -4.11 17.81 -18.10
CA SER A 87 -3.98 16.39 -17.75
C SER A 87 -3.97 15.52 -19.01
N ALA A 88 -4.66 15.94 -20.09
CA ALA A 88 -4.70 15.21 -21.35
C ALA A 88 -3.33 15.16 -22.04
N GLU A 89 -2.48 16.17 -21.83
CA GLU A 89 -1.11 16.21 -22.35
C GLU A 89 -0.20 15.12 -21.74
N THR A 90 -0.57 14.60 -20.57
CA THR A 90 0.27 13.68 -19.77
C THR A 90 -0.43 12.36 -19.42
N ASP A 91 -1.61 12.11 -19.99
CA ASP A 91 -2.48 10.96 -19.66
C ASP A 91 -2.81 10.87 -18.15
N GLY A 92 -2.91 12.03 -17.50
CA GLY A 92 -3.18 12.17 -16.08
C GLY A 92 -2.17 13.05 -15.34
N LYS A 93 -2.63 13.74 -14.29
CA LYS A 93 -1.80 14.63 -13.48
C LYS A 93 -2.28 14.71 -12.04
N LEU A 94 -1.33 14.75 -11.11
CA LEU A 94 -1.56 15.05 -9.71
C LEU A 94 -1.29 16.54 -9.46
N TYR A 95 -2.28 17.24 -8.90
CA TYR A 95 -2.21 18.69 -8.67
C TYR A 95 -1.98 19.08 -7.21
N TRP A 96 -1.54 18.12 -6.39
CA TRP A 96 -1.20 18.38 -5.00
C TRP A 96 0.01 19.30 -4.92
N ASP A 97 -0.16 20.41 -4.21
CA ASP A 97 0.92 21.34 -3.88
C ASP A 97 1.14 21.33 -2.36
N PRO A 98 2.15 20.59 -1.87
CA PRO A 98 2.40 20.50 -0.44
C PRO A 98 3.03 21.78 0.13
N THR A 99 3.35 22.79 -0.70
CA THR A 99 3.82 24.10 -0.23
C THR A 99 2.66 25.03 0.14
N ASP A 100 1.45 24.72 -0.32
CA ASP A 100 0.25 25.51 -0.07
C ASP A 100 -0.55 24.98 1.14
N LEU A 101 0.11 24.93 2.30
CA LEU A 101 -0.47 24.44 3.55
C LEU A 101 -1.54 25.37 4.16
N ASN A 102 -1.68 26.58 3.62
CA ASN A 102 -2.58 27.62 4.12
C ASN A 102 -3.98 27.57 3.48
N LYS A 103 -4.15 26.82 2.39
CA LYS A 103 -5.51 26.56 1.88
C LYS A 103 -6.24 25.65 2.86
N ASN A 104 -7.48 26.02 3.18
CA ASN A 104 -8.44 25.15 3.84
C ASN A 104 -8.91 24.06 2.87
N THR A 105 -7.97 23.24 2.38
CA THR A 105 -8.20 22.19 1.39
C THR A 105 -8.84 21.00 2.08
N SER A 106 -10.07 20.66 1.71
CA SER A 106 -10.75 19.49 2.26
C SER A 106 -10.16 18.18 1.71
N GLY A 107 -10.45 17.04 2.36
CA GLY A 107 -10.12 15.73 1.80
C GLY A 107 -10.77 15.47 0.42
N GLN A 108 -11.93 16.08 0.17
CA GLN A 108 -12.59 16.03 -1.13
C GLN A 108 -11.82 16.85 -2.18
N ASP A 109 -11.32 18.03 -1.82
CA ASP A 109 -10.53 18.88 -2.71
C ASP A 109 -9.23 18.15 -3.13
N LEU A 110 -8.59 17.46 -2.19
CA LEU A 110 -7.41 16.62 -2.48
C LEU A 110 -7.75 15.48 -3.46
N LEU A 111 -8.89 14.82 -3.29
CA LEU A 111 -9.36 13.77 -4.20
C LEU A 111 -9.66 14.34 -5.60
N GLU A 112 -10.23 15.54 -5.67
CA GLU A 112 -10.53 16.21 -6.93
C GLU A 112 -9.27 16.56 -7.72
N GLN A 113 -8.18 16.90 -7.02
CA GLN A 113 -6.86 17.17 -7.58
C GLN A 113 -6.10 15.93 -8.08
N MET A 114 -6.61 14.72 -7.83
CA MET A 114 -6.12 13.47 -8.44
C MET A 114 -6.79 13.23 -9.79
N ASP A 115 -6.30 13.89 -10.84
CA ASP A 115 -6.85 13.83 -12.20
C ASP A 115 -6.07 12.84 -13.07
N PHE A 116 -6.19 11.55 -12.75
CA PHE A 116 -5.50 10.46 -13.44
C PHE A 116 -6.32 9.15 -13.40
N PRO A 117 -6.08 8.21 -14.33
CA PRO A 117 -6.87 6.98 -14.48
C PRO A 117 -6.58 5.86 -13.46
N LEU A 118 -5.54 5.98 -12.63
CA LEU A 118 -5.19 4.97 -11.62
C LEU A 118 -6.21 4.94 -10.47
N VAL A 119 -6.86 3.79 -10.24
CA VAL A 119 -7.94 3.64 -9.23
C VAL A 119 -7.60 2.70 -8.09
N SER A 120 -6.66 1.77 -8.25
CA SER A 120 -6.26 0.85 -7.18
C SER A 120 -4.79 0.46 -7.33
N VAL A 121 -4.09 0.27 -6.22
CA VAL A 121 -2.66 -0.03 -6.21
C VAL A 121 -2.33 -1.23 -5.33
N ALA A 122 -1.34 -2.00 -5.75
CA ALA A 122 -0.67 -3.03 -4.95
C ALA A 122 0.83 -2.84 -5.14
N LEU A 123 1.46 -2.24 -4.14
CA LEU A 123 2.88 -1.94 -4.15
C LEU A 123 3.68 -3.11 -3.58
N ALA A 124 4.72 -3.48 -4.30
CA ALA A 124 5.61 -4.57 -3.94
C ALA A 124 7.04 -4.28 -4.37
N TYR A 125 7.99 -4.97 -3.76
CA TYR A 125 9.39 -4.96 -4.13
C TYR A 125 10.01 -6.31 -3.76
N ASP A 126 11.15 -6.62 -4.39
CA ASP A 126 11.92 -7.81 -4.08
C ASP A 126 12.57 -7.66 -2.69
N ASN A 127 12.37 -8.64 -1.81
CA ASN A 127 12.95 -8.65 -0.48
C ASN A 127 14.50 -8.60 -0.50
N PHE A 128 15.13 -9.09 -1.57
CA PHE A 128 16.57 -9.03 -1.74
C PHE A 128 17.11 -7.60 -1.93
N PHE A 129 16.27 -6.68 -2.41
CA PHE A 129 16.59 -5.26 -2.56
C PHE A 129 15.78 -4.43 -1.56
N PRO A 130 16.15 -4.44 -0.27
CA PRO A 130 15.36 -3.81 0.79
C PRO A 130 15.34 -2.29 0.66
N LEU A 131 14.34 -1.68 1.30
CA LEU A 131 14.30 -0.23 1.49
C LEU A 131 15.50 0.24 2.34
N ASP A 132 16.04 1.39 1.97
CA ASP A 132 17.05 2.12 2.73
C ASP A 132 16.40 2.76 3.96
N LYS A 133 16.74 2.25 5.15
CA LYS A 133 16.20 2.74 6.43
C LYS A 133 16.52 4.21 6.68
N THR A 134 17.66 4.71 6.20
CA THR A 134 18.04 6.13 6.35
C THR A 134 17.11 7.02 5.54
N LYS A 135 16.70 6.59 4.35
CA LYS A 135 15.75 7.33 3.50
C LYS A 135 14.31 7.24 4.00
N LEU A 136 13.98 6.26 4.84
CA LEU A 136 12.69 6.15 5.52
C LEU A 136 12.60 7.00 6.80
N GLN A 137 13.73 7.52 7.30
CA GLN A 137 13.78 8.25 8.55
C GLN A 137 12.78 9.43 8.63
N PRO A 138 12.61 10.28 7.59
CA PRO A 138 11.62 11.37 7.63
C PRO A 138 10.19 10.87 7.81
N LEU A 139 9.86 9.70 7.24
CA LEU A 139 8.53 9.09 7.40
C LEU A 139 8.34 8.57 8.83
N PHE A 140 9.37 7.97 9.41
CA PHE A 140 9.34 7.44 10.77
C PHE A 140 9.25 8.54 11.82
N GLU A 141 9.89 9.68 11.59
CA GLU A 141 9.78 10.86 12.44
C GLU A 141 8.37 11.47 12.38
N ALA A 142 7.80 11.57 11.18
CA ALA A 142 6.44 12.08 11.00
C ALA A 142 5.36 11.10 11.54
N PHE A 143 5.61 9.79 11.47
CA PHE A 143 4.65 8.75 11.87
C PHE A 143 5.31 7.62 12.69
N PRO A 144 5.59 7.87 13.99
CA PRO A 144 6.29 6.91 14.86
C PRO A 144 5.59 5.55 15.00
N LEU A 145 4.28 5.48 14.79
CA LEU A 145 3.53 4.22 14.82
C LEU A 145 4.08 3.18 13.84
N LEU A 146 4.65 3.61 12.71
CA LEU A 146 5.14 2.72 11.64
C LEU A 146 6.35 1.89 12.10
N PRO A 147 7.47 2.49 12.57
CA PRO A 147 8.61 1.73 13.06
C PRO A 147 8.26 0.94 14.33
N LEU A 148 7.41 1.47 15.23
CA LEU A 148 7.00 0.77 16.44
C LEU A 148 6.25 -0.53 16.14
N ARG A 149 5.26 -0.46 15.23
CA ARG A 149 4.53 -1.63 14.74
C ARG A 149 5.48 -2.63 14.08
N ASN A 150 6.42 -2.16 13.25
CA ASN A 150 7.37 -3.04 12.57
C ASN A 150 8.27 -3.77 13.57
N ARG A 151 8.81 -3.06 14.57
CA ARG A 151 9.60 -3.62 15.68
C ARG A 151 8.81 -4.67 16.47
N ALA A 152 7.56 -4.36 16.81
CA ALA A 152 6.67 -5.29 17.51
C ALA A 152 6.39 -6.56 16.70
N ALA A 153 6.26 -6.43 15.38
CA ALA A 153 6.09 -7.58 14.49
C ALA A 153 7.39 -8.37 14.28
N GLU A 154 8.55 -7.72 14.26
CA GLU A 154 9.87 -8.40 14.20
C GLU A 154 10.13 -9.23 15.46
N ARG A 155 9.83 -8.71 16.66
CA ARG A 155 9.98 -9.45 17.93
C ARG A 155 9.13 -10.72 18.01
N ARG A 156 8.05 -10.79 17.24
CA ARG A 156 7.08 -11.90 17.22
C ARG A 156 7.26 -12.84 16.03
N GLU A 157 8.19 -12.56 15.13
CA GLU A 157 8.53 -13.45 14.02
C GLU A 157 9.39 -14.60 14.55
N LEU A 158 8.81 -15.79 14.64
CA LEU A 158 9.47 -16.96 15.21
C LEU A 158 10.06 -17.91 14.16
N ARG A 159 9.71 -17.72 12.87
CA ARG A 159 10.25 -18.54 11.78
C ARG A 159 11.74 -18.28 11.60
N ASN A 160 12.47 -19.29 11.14
CA ASN A 160 13.86 -19.10 10.76
C ASN A 160 13.92 -18.15 9.56
N SER A 161 14.84 -17.18 9.57
CA SER A 161 15.00 -16.24 8.45
C SER A 161 15.27 -16.96 7.13
N ALA A 162 15.95 -18.12 7.14
CA ALA A 162 16.16 -18.94 5.95
C ALA A 162 14.86 -19.37 5.26
N ASP A 163 13.76 -19.51 6.01
CA ASP A 163 12.49 -20.02 5.50
C ASP A 163 11.72 -18.96 4.70
N TRP A 164 11.86 -17.67 5.05
CA TRP A 164 11.03 -16.60 4.50
C TRP A 164 11.81 -15.44 3.88
N GLN A 165 13.08 -15.26 4.22
CA GLN A 165 13.92 -14.20 3.69
C GLN A 165 14.49 -14.60 2.32
N ALA A 166 14.62 -13.63 1.42
CA ALA A 166 15.31 -13.83 0.16
C ALA A 166 16.82 -13.93 0.40
N THR A 167 17.44 -14.97 -0.19
CA THR A 167 18.89 -15.16 -0.26
C THR A 167 19.47 -14.73 -1.60
N GLY A 168 18.60 -14.47 -2.58
CA GLY A 168 18.93 -13.96 -3.90
C GLY A 168 17.73 -13.24 -4.53
N PRO A 169 17.95 -12.52 -5.64
CA PRO A 169 16.88 -11.87 -6.39
C PRO A 169 15.81 -12.87 -6.84
N GLY A 170 14.57 -12.41 -6.98
CA GLY A 170 13.45 -13.18 -7.52
C GLY A 170 12.90 -14.25 -6.57
N GLN A 171 13.29 -14.25 -5.30
CA GLN A 171 12.85 -15.29 -4.36
C GLN A 171 11.58 -14.91 -3.61
N VAL A 172 11.58 -13.77 -2.91
CA VAL A 172 10.46 -13.37 -2.04
C VAL A 172 10.07 -11.93 -2.30
N LEU A 173 8.77 -11.69 -2.51
CA LEU A 173 8.22 -10.34 -2.58
C LEU A 173 7.84 -9.83 -1.19
N LEU A 174 8.17 -8.57 -0.92
CA LEU A 174 7.54 -7.81 0.16
C LEU A 174 6.44 -6.93 -0.41
N ARG A 175 5.23 -7.09 0.10
CA ARG A 175 4.09 -6.24 -0.23
C ARG A 175 4.04 -5.06 0.75
N GLY A 176 4.32 -3.85 0.27
CA GLY A 176 4.46 -2.64 1.10
C GLY A 176 3.26 -1.68 1.14
N GLY A 177 2.24 -1.82 0.28
CA GLY A 177 1.07 -0.94 0.34
C GLY A 177 -0.08 -1.30 -0.60
N THR A 178 -1.31 -0.98 -0.21
CA THR A 178 -2.48 -0.97 -1.11
C THR A 178 -3.43 0.11 -0.70
N ALA A 179 -4.14 0.63 -1.69
CA ALA A 179 -5.31 1.43 -1.51
C ALA A 179 -6.15 1.34 -2.78
N THR A 180 -7.45 1.58 -2.63
CA THR A 180 -8.37 1.82 -3.75
C THR A 180 -8.90 3.22 -3.54
N LYS A 181 -8.81 4.05 -4.58
CA LYS A 181 -9.21 5.45 -4.57
C LYS A 181 -10.64 5.57 -4.05
N VAL A 182 -10.88 6.60 -3.24
CA VAL A 182 -12.22 6.86 -2.68
C VAL A 182 -13.23 7.06 -3.81
N GLY A 183 -14.38 6.39 -3.72
CA GLY A 183 -15.39 6.29 -4.77
C GLY A 183 -15.33 5.00 -5.61
N GLU A 184 -14.24 4.23 -5.50
CA GLU A 184 -14.03 2.97 -6.24
C GLU A 184 -14.10 1.72 -5.33
N GLU A 185 -14.51 1.89 -4.08
CA GLU A 185 -14.69 0.80 -3.11
C GLU A 185 -15.82 -0.17 -3.51
N GLY A 186 -15.85 -1.35 -2.88
CA GLY A 186 -16.90 -2.36 -3.11
C GLY A 186 -16.76 -3.16 -4.41
N ARG A 187 -15.89 -2.76 -5.35
CA ARG A 187 -15.66 -3.47 -6.63
C ARG A 187 -14.75 -4.70 -6.52
N GLY A 188 -14.16 -4.93 -5.34
CA GLY A 188 -13.24 -6.05 -5.08
C GLY A 188 -11.89 -5.92 -5.81
N PHE A 189 -11.48 -4.71 -6.18
CA PHE A 189 -10.21 -4.43 -6.87
C PHE A 189 -8.99 -4.92 -6.09
N MET A 190 -8.89 -4.62 -4.80
CA MET A 190 -7.78 -5.08 -3.96
C MET A 190 -7.61 -6.61 -4.01
N LYS A 191 -8.71 -7.38 -3.98
CA LYS A 191 -8.68 -8.84 -4.09
C LYS A 191 -8.18 -9.30 -5.45
N LYS A 192 -8.74 -8.77 -6.53
CA LYS A 192 -8.36 -9.13 -7.91
C LYS A 192 -6.90 -8.81 -8.18
N LEU A 193 -6.45 -7.62 -7.76
CA LEU A 193 -5.06 -7.18 -7.92
C LEU A 193 -4.08 -8.04 -7.10
N SER A 194 -4.43 -8.38 -5.85
CA SER A 194 -3.61 -9.27 -5.00
C SER A 194 -3.48 -10.67 -5.61
N TRP A 195 -4.58 -11.24 -6.12
CA TRP A 195 -4.58 -12.56 -6.76
C TRP A 195 -3.82 -12.57 -8.08
N TYR A 196 -3.92 -11.50 -8.87
CA TYR A 196 -3.12 -11.32 -10.07
C TYR A 196 -1.63 -11.23 -9.73
N MET A 197 -1.27 -10.46 -8.69
CA MET A 197 0.11 -10.36 -8.19
C MET A 197 0.68 -11.73 -7.81
N MET A 198 -0.08 -12.55 -7.07
CA MET A 198 0.35 -13.91 -6.70
C MET A 198 0.66 -14.76 -7.94
N ARG A 199 -0.23 -14.77 -8.94
CA ARG A 199 -0.01 -15.51 -10.19
C ARG A 199 1.17 -14.98 -10.99
N LYS A 200 1.32 -13.66 -11.12
CA LYS A 200 2.42 -13.03 -11.84
C LYS A 200 3.76 -13.34 -11.17
N ALA A 201 3.84 -13.19 -9.85
CA ALA A 201 5.03 -13.51 -9.07
C ALA A 201 5.42 -14.98 -9.19
N ALA A 202 4.45 -15.91 -9.09
CA ALA A 202 4.70 -17.34 -9.26
C ALA A 202 5.25 -17.64 -10.67
N ALA A 203 4.67 -17.02 -11.70
CA ALA A 203 5.14 -17.17 -13.08
C ALA A 203 6.54 -16.58 -13.32
N GLU A 204 6.96 -15.61 -12.49
CA GLU A 204 8.29 -15.00 -12.50
C GLU A 204 9.30 -15.74 -11.62
N GLY A 205 8.90 -16.83 -10.96
CA GLY A 205 9.78 -17.71 -10.19
C GLY A 205 9.91 -17.36 -8.70
N PHE A 206 9.11 -16.41 -8.21
CA PHE A 206 9.05 -16.14 -6.77
C PHE A 206 8.42 -17.31 -6.03
N ARG A 207 9.03 -17.70 -4.90
CA ARG A 207 8.54 -18.78 -4.03
C ARG A 207 7.54 -18.30 -2.97
N GLY A 208 7.48 -16.99 -2.71
CA GLY A 208 6.56 -16.47 -1.72
C GLY A 208 6.40 -14.95 -1.70
N ILE A 209 5.35 -14.51 -1.01
CA ILE A 209 5.03 -13.10 -0.78
C ILE A 209 4.74 -12.89 0.71
N GLN A 210 5.37 -11.88 1.30
CA GLN A 210 5.08 -11.45 2.66
C GLN A 210 4.40 -10.10 2.68
N ILE A 211 3.34 -9.98 3.49
CA ILE A 211 2.56 -8.75 3.65
C ILE A 211 2.32 -8.45 5.13
N GLY A 212 2.42 -7.17 5.51
CA GLY A 212 1.86 -6.65 6.75
C GLY A 212 0.49 -6.03 6.50
N CYS A 213 -0.51 -6.45 7.25
CA CYS A 213 -1.90 -6.06 7.13
C CYS A 213 -2.34 -5.33 8.39
N LEU A 214 -2.93 -4.15 8.20
CA LEU A 214 -3.50 -3.32 9.26
C LEU A 214 -4.96 -2.96 8.90
N HIS A 215 -5.63 -3.92 8.26
CA HIS A 215 -7.03 -3.85 7.83
C HIS A 215 -7.56 -5.27 7.64
N ASP A 216 -8.69 -5.57 8.27
CA ASP A 216 -9.28 -6.93 8.27
C ASP A 216 -9.59 -7.45 6.86
N ALA A 217 -10.16 -6.61 6.00
CA ALA A 217 -10.47 -6.98 4.62
C ALA A 217 -9.21 -7.40 3.84
N VAL A 218 -8.07 -6.72 4.07
CA VAL A 218 -6.79 -7.11 3.45
C VAL A 218 -6.32 -8.44 4.04
N SER A 219 -6.31 -8.58 5.37
CA SER A 219 -5.94 -9.82 6.03
C SER A 219 -6.77 -11.02 5.55
N ALA A 220 -8.09 -10.85 5.46
CA ALA A 220 -9.05 -11.87 5.06
C ALA A 220 -8.85 -12.37 3.62
N VAL A 221 -8.39 -11.50 2.70
CA VAL A 221 -8.05 -11.87 1.32
C VAL A 221 -6.73 -12.63 1.27
N TRP A 222 -5.72 -12.17 2.01
CA TRP A 222 -4.39 -12.75 1.98
C TRP A 222 -4.28 -14.08 2.74
N GLN A 223 -5.18 -14.34 3.71
CA GLN A 223 -5.36 -15.65 4.35
C GLN A 223 -6.11 -16.67 3.47
N ARG A 224 -6.63 -16.25 2.32
CA ARG A 224 -7.41 -17.09 1.40
C ARG A 224 -6.92 -16.85 -0.03
N PRO A 225 -5.65 -17.14 -0.33
CA PRO A 225 -5.14 -17.03 -1.68
C PRO A 225 -5.84 -18.04 -2.60
N PRO A 226 -5.90 -17.79 -3.92
CA PRO A 226 -6.46 -18.75 -4.85
C PRO A 226 -5.52 -19.96 -4.99
N ALA A 227 -6.07 -21.14 -5.28
CA ALA A 227 -5.25 -22.32 -5.60
C ALA A 227 -4.26 -22.03 -6.75
N PRO A 228 -3.06 -22.63 -6.75
CA PRO A 228 -2.55 -23.65 -5.81
C PRO A 228 -1.89 -23.07 -4.54
N PHE A 229 -1.94 -21.75 -4.36
CA PHE A 229 -1.20 -21.06 -3.31
C PHE A 229 -1.78 -21.35 -1.92
N THR A 230 -0.91 -21.29 -0.91
CA THR A 230 -1.29 -21.44 0.50
C THR A 230 -0.79 -20.25 1.30
N SER A 231 -1.39 -20.01 2.46
CA SER A 231 -1.03 -18.87 3.30
C SER A 231 -0.98 -19.24 4.78
N GLU A 232 -0.10 -18.57 5.50
CA GLU A 232 0.06 -18.68 6.95
C GLU A 232 0.05 -17.28 7.58
N VAL A 233 -0.65 -17.12 8.71
CA VAL A 233 -0.53 -15.94 9.57
C VAL A 233 0.66 -16.16 10.49
N VAL A 234 1.74 -15.43 10.27
CA VAL A 234 3.03 -15.65 10.93
C VAL A 234 3.22 -14.74 12.14
N VAL A 235 2.53 -13.60 12.15
CA VAL A 235 2.46 -12.68 13.29
C VAL A 235 1.04 -12.15 13.40
N ARG A 236 0.52 -12.07 14.63
CA ARG A 236 -0.78 -11.48 14.95
C ARG A 236 -0.71 -10.78 16.31
N PHE A 237 -1.18 -9.54 16.41
CA PHE A 237 -1.37 -8.83 17.67
C PHE A 237 -2.27 -7.60 17.50
N THR A 238 -2.94 -7.17 18.56
CA THR A 238 -3.71 -5.93 18.63
C THR A 238 -2.79 -4.79 19.06
N CYS A 239 -2.60 -3.76 18.22
CA CYS A 239 -1.65 -2.68 18.55
C CYS A 239 -2.06 -1.89 19.81
N ALA A 240 -3.36 -1.66 20.03
CA ALA A 240 -3.88 -0.91 21.18
C ALA A 240 -3.92 -1.73 22.49
N GLU A 241 -3.56 -3.01 22.45
CA GLU A 241 -3.49 -3.90 23.61
C GLU A 241 -2.07 -4.49 23.78
N ASP A 242 -1.08 -3.97 23.04
CA ASP A 242 0.30 -4.46 23.13
C ASP A 242 0.94 -4.07 24.48
N ASP A 243 1.79 -4.96 25.01
CA ASP A 243 2.56 -4.73 26.24
C ASP A 243 3.58 -3.58 26.08
N ASP A 244 3.96 -3.25 24.83
CA ASP A 244 4.77 -2.07 24.51
C ASP A 244 3.93 -0.79 24.65
N GLU A 245 4.14 -0.06 25.76
CA GLU A 245 3.39 1.16 26.10
C GLU A 245 3.48 2.24 25.01
N GLU A 246 4.64 2.37 24.36
CA GLU A 246 4.89 3.35 23.31
C GLU A 246 4.04 3.04 22.06
N LEU A 247 3.99 1.76 21.68
CA LEU A 247 3.15 1.30 20.57
C LEU A 247 1.67 1.48 20.90
N ARG A 248 1.25 1.06 22.09
CA ARG A 248 -0.14 1.18 22.54
C ARG A 248 -0.62 2.62 22.52
N ALA A 249 0.20 3.55 23.02
CA ALA A 249 -0.12 4.99 23.00
C ALA A 249 -0.30 5.52 21.57
N CYS A 250 0.54 5.08 20.62
CA CYS A 250 0.43 5.48 19.21
C CYS A 250 -0.83 4.97 18.50
N PHE A 251 -1.47 3.93 19.01
CA PHE A 251 -2.66 3.31 18.41
C PHE A 251 -3.96 3.59 19.17
N GLN A 252 -3.92 4.49 20.16
CA GLN A 252 -5.10 4.88 20.92
C GLN A 252 -6.22 5.38 19.98
N GLY A 253 -7.41 4.78 20.10
CA GLY A 253 -8.56 5.07 19.24
C GLY A 253 -8.78 4.08 18.09
N SER A 254 -7.84 3.16 17.83
CA SER A 254 -8.01 2.07 16.88
C SER A 254 -7.92 0.71 17.57
N ASP A 255 -8.90 -0.14 17.31
CA ASP A 255 -9.01 -1.54 17.74
C ASP A 255 -8.44 -2.52 16.70
N GLN A 256 -7.71 -2.00 15.70
CA GLN A 256 -7.28 -2.79 14.56
C GLN A 256 -6.18 -3.80 14.93
N GLU A 257 -6.40 -5.05 14.54
CA GLU A 257 -5.40 -6.11 14.60
C GLU A 257 -4.36 -5.94 13.48
N PHE A 258 -3.08 -6.07 13.83
CA PHE A 258 -2.01 -6.27 12.87
C PHE A 258 -1.83 -7.76 12.59
N THR A 259 -1.75 -8.11 11.31
CA THR A 259 -1.36 -9.46 10.88
C THR A 259 -0.22 -9.38 9.89
N ARG A 260 0.80 -10.24 10.05
CA ARG A 260 1.77 -10.53 8.98
C ARG A 260 1.40 -11.88 8.38
N ILE A 261 1.31 -11.93 7.07
CA ILE A 261 0.93 -13.15 6.33
C ILE A 261 2.05 -13.47 5.35
N TYR A 262 2.40 -14.75 5.27
CA TYR A 262 3.26 -15.29 4.23
C TYR A 262 2.42 -16.17 3.31
N VAL A 263 2.53 -15.95 2.01
CA VAL A 263 1.88 -16.76 0.97
C VAL A 263 2.96 -17.54 0.25
N THR A 264 2.81 -18.86 0.20
CA THR A 264 3.64 -19.76 -0.61
C THR A 264 3.04 -19.84 -2.01
N LEU A 265 3.87 -19.57 -3.02
CA LEU A 265 3.50 -19.51 -4.44
C LEU A 265 3.77 -20.83 -5.18
#